data_AF-A0A3M6VTZ7-F1
#
_entry.id   AF-A0A3M6VTZ7-F1
#
_cell.length_a   1.000
_cell.length_b   1.000
_cell.length_c   1.000
_cell.angle_alpha   90.00
_cell.angle_beta   90.00
_cell.angle_gamma   90.00
#
_symmetry.space_group_name_H-M   'P 1'
#
loop_
_entity.id
_entity.type
_entity.pdbx_description
1 polymer ?
#
loop_
_entity_poly.entity_id
_entity_poly.type
_entity_poly.pdbx_seq_one_letter_code
_entity_poly.pdbx_strand_id
1 'polypeptide(L)'
;MKVAMDKQTSRRIVKVTNYALVQVLKATVARLRKVEMELGDLELALEDEQEEVESYSDDIDDCHDRIEDIDEFVRELEAGNVCTVSDLAAALLEMTEERKEEQKLLKVLGDARASHEQQFEQLHSQSVALKKERLLLVKTRFEICCLFHRNGVFNLVRRRLAVFNPKLL
;
A
#
# COMPACT_ATOMS: atom_id res chain seq x y z
N MET A 1 -36.55 -30.83 40.10
CA MET A 1 -36.83 -29.73 39.13
C MET A 1 -35.68 -28.76 38.91
N LYS A 2 -34.92 -28.32 39.94
CA LYS A 2 -33.82 -27.33 39.81
C LYS A 2 -32.70 -27.73 38.82
N VAL A 3 -32.28 -29.00 38.82
CA VAL A 3 -31.19 -29.54 37.96
C VAL A 3 -31.57 -29.64 36.47
N ALA A 4 -32.86 -29.80 36.16
CA ALA A 4 -33.33 -29.90 34.77
C ALA A 4 -33.43 -28.50 34.11
N MET A 5 -33.88 -27.49 34.86
CA MET A 5 -33.84 -26.09 34.43
C MET A 5 -32.41 -25.62 34.17
N ASP A 6 -31.46 -25.98 35.03
CA ASP A 6 -30.07 -25.57 34.91
C ASP A 6 -29.38 -26.13 33.65
N LYS A 7 -29.70 -27.38 33.30
CA LYS A 7 -29.25 -28.02 32.04
C LYS A 7 -29.89 -27.40 30.80
N GLN A 8 -31.16 -27.01 30.87
CA GLN A 8 -31.86 -26.37 29.75
C GLN A 8 -31.37 -24.94 29.52
N THR A 9 -31.13 -24.17 30.58
CA THR A 9 -30.53 -22.83 30.53
C THR A 9 -29.10 -22.89 30.02
N SER A 10 -28.26 -23.80 30.53
CA SER A 10 -26.89 -24.02 30.02
C SER A 10 -26.86 -24.37 28.53
N ARG A 11 -27.75 -25.27 28.06
CA ARG A 11 -27.86 -25.62 26.64
C ARG A 11 -28.30 -24.42 25.78
N ARG A 12 -29.16 -23.55 26.30
CA ARG A 12 -29.65 -22.35 25.59
C ARG A 12 -28.55 -21.30 25.49
N ILE A 13 -27.80 -21.08 26.56
CA ILE A 13 -26.63 -20.18 26.60
C ILE A 13 -25.58 -20.64 25.59
N VAL A 14 -25.18 -21.91 25.61
CA VAL A 14 -24.20 -22.46 24.64
C VAL A 14 -24.66 -22.31 23.19
N LYS A 15 -25.97 -22.49 22.90
CA LYS A 15 -26.51 -22.27 21.56
C LYS A 15 -26.46 -20.81 21.12
N VAL A 16 -26.81 -19.87 22.00
CA VAL A 16 -26.79 -18.42 21.72
C VAL A 16 -25.35 -17.94 21.53
N THR A 17 -24.42 -18.37 22.39
CA THR A 17 -22.99 -18.05 22.28
C THR A 17 -22.38 -18.61 21.00
N ASN A 18 -22.66 -19.86 20.63
CA ASN A 18 -22.17 -20.44 19.39
C ASN A 18 -22.76 -19.73 18.15
N TYR A 19 -24.04 -19.32 18.18
CA TYR A 19 -24.64 -18.55 17.10
C TYR A 19 -23.96 -17.17 16.93
N ALA A 20 -23.72 -16.45 18.03
CA ALA A 20 -23.00 -15.18 18.00
C ALA A 20 -21.59 -15.33 17.43
N LEU A 21 -20.84 -16.35 17.88
CA LEU A 21 -19.50 -16.66 17.35
C LEU A 21 -19.52 -16.98 15.85
N VAL A 22 -20.57 -17.63 15.33
CA VAL A 22 -20.70 -17.89 13.89
C VAL A 22 -20.89 -16.58 13.12
N GLN A 23 -21.69 -15.64 13.66
CA GLN A 23 -21.88 -14.33 13.02
C GLN A 23 -20.59 -13.52 13.03
N VAL A 24 -19.85 -13.51 14.14
CA VAL A 24 -18.53 -12.88 14.21
C VAL A 24 -17.57 -13.52 13.20
N LEU A 25 -17.49 -14.86 13.15
CA LEU A 25 -16.64 -15.55 12.18
C LEU A 25 -16.98 -15.19 10.73
N LYS A 26 -18.27 -15.13 10.38
CA LYS A 26 -18.72 -14.71 9.05
C LYS A 26 -18.27 -13.28 8.73
N ALA A 27 -18.48 -12.34 9.65
CA ALA A 27 -18.06 -10.96 9.50
C ALA A 27 -16.53 -10.85 9.37
N THR A 28 -15.77 -11.57 10.20
CA THR A 28 -14.30 -11.62 10.15
C THR A 28 -13.80 -12.13 8.81
N VAL A 29 -14.38 -13.21 8.28
CA VAL A 29 -13.99 -13.78 6.97
C VAL A 29 -14.36 -12.83 5.83
N ALA A 30 -15.53 -12.19 5.89
CA ALA A 30 -15.93 -11.20 4.89
C ALA A 30 -14.98 -9.98 4.90
N ARG A 31 -14.61 -9.47 6.08
CA ARG A 31 -13.65 -8.37 6.20
C ARG A 31 -12.25 -8.79 5.75
N LEU A 32 -11.78 -10.00 6.07
CA LEU A 32 -10.48 -10.51 5.59
C LEU A 32 -10.38 -10.45 4.06
N ARG A 33 -11.40 -10.95 3.35
CA ARG A 33 -11.42 -10.88 1.88
C ARG A 33 -11.39 -9.46 1.36
N LYS A 34 -12.10 -8.54 2.02
CA LYS A 34 -12.09 -7.12 1.65
C LYS A 34 -10.71 -6.50 1.87
N VAL A 35 -10.08 -6.78 3.02
CA VAL A 35 -8.72 -6.30 3.33
C VAL A 35 -7.69 -6.89 2.35
N GLU A 36 -7.85 -8.15 1.93
CA GLU A 36 -6.97 -8.76 0.93
C GLU A 36 -7.07 -8.05 -0.43
N MET A 37 -8.28 -7.71 -0.87
CA MET A 37 -8.47 -6.90 -2.09
C MET A 37 -7.89 -5.49 -1.93
N GLU A 38 -8.25 -4.78 -0.86
CA GLU A 38 -7.75 -3.43 -0.56
C GLU A 38 -6.21 -3.38 -0.50
N LEU A 39 -5.57 -4.40 0.06
CA LEU A 39 -4.11 -4.50 0.09
C LEU A 39 -3.51 -4.72 -1.31
N GLY A 40 -4.16 -5.50 -2.18
CA GLY A 40 -3.72 -5.68 -3.55
C GLY A 40 -3.79 -4.38 -4.34
N ASP A 41 -4.89 -3.64 -4.22
CA ASP A 41 -5.07 -2.34 -4.87
C ASP A 41 -4.02 -1.31 -4.36
N LEU A 42 -3.75 -1.30 -3.06
CA LEU A 42 -2.71 -0.43 -2.48
C LEU A 42 -1.29 -0.83 -2.87
N GLU A 43 -1.00 -2.12 -3.05
CA GLU A 43 0.32 -2.59 -3.49
C GLU A 43 0.61 -2.13 -4.92
N LEU A 44 -0.37 -2.18 -5.81
CA LEU A 44 -0.26 -1.60 -7.16
C LEU A 44 -0.05 -0.08 -7.12
N ALA A 45 -0.89 0.64 -6.36
CA ALA A 45 -0.75 2.09 -6.25
C ALA A 45 0.60 2.53 -5.64
N LEU A 46 1.16 1.74 -4.71
CA LEU A 46 2.49 2.01 -4.15
C LEU A 46 3.62 1.78 -5.18
N GLU A 47 3.46 0.79 -6.06
CA GLU A 47 4.40 0.55 -7.15
C GLU A 47 4.36 1.71 -8.16
N ASP A 48 3.16 2.14 -8.55
CA ASP A 48 2.96 3.30 -9.43
C ASP A 48 3.62 4.57 -8.85
N GLU A 49 3.34 4.92 -7.59
CA GLU A 49 3.94 6.10 -6.96
C GLU A 49 5.47 5.99 -6.81
N GLN A 50 6.00 4.79 -6.60
CA GLN A 50 7.44 4.58 -6.52
C GLN A 50 8.10 4.79 -7.90
N GLU A 51 7.49 4.30 -8.97
CA GLU A 51 7.95 4.48 -10.35
C GLU A 51 7.98 5.97 -10.73
N GLU A 52 6.93 6.73 -10.37
CA GLU A 52 6.89 8.19 -10.61
C GLU A 52 8.01 8.92 -9.84
N VAL A 53 8.25 8.58 -8.57
CA VAL A 53 9.34 9.18 -7.79
C VAL A 53 10.70 8.88 -8.41
N GLU A 54 10.93 7.66 -8.90
CA GLU A 54 12.15 7.27 -9.59
C GLU A 54 12.31 8.04 -10.90
N SER A 55 11.26 8.10 -11.73
CA SER A 55 11.27 8.86 -12.98
C SER A 55 11.58 10.34 -12.76
N TYR A 56 10.96 10.98 -11.77
CA TYR A 56 11.26 12.38 -11.46
C TYR A 56 12.67 12.57 -10.90
N SER A 57 13.23 11.58 -10.22
CA SER A 57 14.61 11.64 -9.72
C SER A 57 15.58 11.61 -10.89
N ASP A 58 15.36 10.71 -11.87
CA ASP A 58 16.16 10.64 -13.09
C ASP A 58 16.07 11.95 -13.89
N ASP A 59 14.87 12.50 -14.07
CA ASP A 59 14.68 13.79 -14.77
C ASP A 59 15.38 14.97 -14.05
N ILE A 60 15.43 14.94 -12.72
CA ILE A 60 16.14 15.95 -11.90
C ILE A 60 17.65 15.83 -12.07
N ASP A 61 18.19 14.61 -12.05
CA ASP A 61 19.62 14.36 -12.25
C ASP A 61 20.02 14.81 -13.67
N ASP A 62 19.22 14.49 -14.68
CA ASP A 62 19.38 14.96 -16.06
C ASP A 62 19.36 16.51 -16.16
N CYS A 63 18.50 17.19 -15.40
CA CYS A 63 18.51 18.66 -15.30
C CYS A 63 19.81 19.18 -14.68
N HIS A 64 20.33 18.52 -13.65
CA HIS A 64 21.58 18.91 -13.01
C HIS A 64 22.77 18.78 -13.96
N ASP A 65 22.86 17.67 -14.69
CA ASP A 65 23.90 17.45 -15.70
C ASP A 65 23.86 18.54 -16.78
N ARG A 66 22.67 18.87 -17.32
CA ARG A 66 22.53 19.95 -18.31
C ARG A 66 22.95 21.32 -17.77
N ILE A 67 22.63 21.62 -16.50
CA ILE A 67 23.08 22.87 -15.87
C ILE A 67 24.60 22.90 -15.72
N GLU A 68 25.22 21.76 -15.35
CA GLU A 68 26.67 21.65 -15.25
C GLU A 68 27.35 21.83 -16.62
N ASP A 69 26.81 21.20 -17.67
CA ASP A 69 27.28 21.35 -19.05
C ASP A 69 27.20 22.81 -19.52
N ILE A 70 26.09 23.50 -19.23
CA ILE A 70 25.93 24.93 -19.55
C ILE A 70 26.95 25.76 -18.76
N ASP A 71 27.12 25.49 -17.47
CA ASP A 71 28.07 26.22 -16.62
C ASP A 71 29.53 25.97 -17.05
N GLU A 72 29.86 24.77 -17.54
CA GLU A 72 31.16 24.46 -18.14
C GLU A 72 31.36 25.20 -19.46
N PHE A 73 30.38 25.13 -20.36
CA PHE A 73 30.46 25.79 -21.65
C PHE A 73 30.62 27.31 -21.52
N VAL A 74 29.86 27.94 -20.63
CA VAL A 74 29.98 29.39 -20.34
C VAL A 74 31.37 29.73 -19.82
N ARG A 75 31.94 28.95 -18.89
CA ARG A 75 33.30 29.17 -18.38
C ARG A 75 34.36 29.08 -19.49
N GLU A 76 34.29 28.06 -20.33
CA GLU A 76 35.24 27.85 -21.44
C GLU A 76 35.12 28.95 -22.51
N LEU A 77 33.88 29.39 -22.76
CA LEU A 77 33.58 30.46 -23.69
C LEU A 77 34.11 31.81 -23.18
N GLU A 78 33.91 32.14 -21.90
CA GLU A 78 34.47 33.34 -21.25
C GLU A 78 36.00 33.32 -21.15
N ALA A 79 36.61 32.14 -20.99
CA ALA A 79 38.05 31.96 -21.01
C ALA A 79 38.68 32.13 -22.41
N GLY A 80 37.84 32.21 -23.46
CA GLY A 80 38.29 32.32 -24.85
C GLY A 80 38.82 31.00 -25.43
N ASN A 81 38.52 29.86 -24.79
CA ASN A 81 38.94 28.54 -25.26
C ASN A 81 38.06 28.04 -26.43
N VAL A 82 36.85 28.61 -26.58
CA VAL A 82 35.92 28.30 -27.67
C VAL A 82 36.04 29.33 -28.80
N CYS A 83 36.95 29.08 -29.75
CA CYS A 83 37.24 30.01 -30.85
C CYS A 83 36.23 29.98 -32.02
N THR A 84 35.23 29.09 -31.98
CA THR A 84 34.25 28.89 -33.06
C THR A 84 33.04 29.82 -32.97
N VAL A 85 32.80 30.43 -31.81
CA VAL A 85 31.66 31.33 -31.57
C VAL A 85 32.04 32.75 -31.99
N SER A 86 31.42 33.24 -33.06
CA SER A 86 31.69 34.58 -33.61
C SER A 86 30.99 35.72 -32.86
N ASP A 87 29.84 35.45 -32.24
CA ASP A 87 29.09 36.41 -31.41
C ASP A 87 29.00 35.89 -29.97
N LEU A 88 30.03 36.21 -29.20
CA LEU A 88 30.17 35.83 -27.80
C LEU A 88 29.00 36.34 -26.94
N ALA A 89 28.55 37.57 -27.18
CA ALA A 89 27.51 38.18 -26.36
C ALA A 89 26.16 37.51 -26.57
N ALA A 90 25.82 37.16 -27.82
CA ALA A 90 24.61 36.42 -28.11
C ALA A 90 24.64 35.01 -27.49
N ALA A 91 25.74 34.28 -27.62
CA ALA A 91 25.89 32.93 -27.07
C ALA A 91 25.78 32.93 -25.53
N LEU A 92 26.43 33.88 -24.83
CA LEU A 92 26.31 33.99 -23.37
C LEU A 92 24.88 34.31 -22.92
N LEU A 93 24.16 35.14 -23.69
CA LEU A 93 22.76 35.46 -23.40
C LEU A 93 21.86 34.23 -23.58
N GLU A 94 22.07 33.46 -24.65
CA GLU A 94 21.34 32.21 -24.92
C GLU A 94 21.55 31.20 -23.78
N MET A 95 22.80 30.92 -23.42
CA MET A 95 23.13 30.00 -22.32
C MET A 95 22.56 30.45 -20.97
N THR A 96 22.50 31.77 -20.73
CA THR A 96 21.89 32.31 -19.51
C THR A 96 20.39 32.02 -19.45
N GLU A 97 19.68 32.15 -20.57
CA GLU A 97 18.25 31.83 -20.62
C GLU A 97 18.00 30.32 -20.55
N GLU A 98 18.77 29.49 -21.27
CA GLU A 98 18.68 28.02 -21.16
C GLU A 98 18.88 27.54 -19.73
N ARG A 99 19.93 28.03 -19.06
CA ARG A 99 20.20 27.71 -17.65
C ARG A 99 19.01 28.06 -16.74
N LYS A 100 18.38 29.20 -17.00
CA LYS A 100 17.23 29.68 -16.24
C LYS A 100 15.97 28.87 -16.52
N GLU A 101 15.81 28.34 -17.73
CA GLU A 101 14.75 27.39 -18.08
C GLU A 101 14.95 26.07 -17.36
N GLU A 102 16.16 25.51 -17.36
CA GLU A 102 16.49 24.29 -16.61
C GLU A 102 16.25 24.47 -15.10
N GLN A 103 16.62 25.61 -14.52
CA GLN A 103 16.34 25.90 -13.10
C GLN A 103 14.84 25.98 -12.78
N LYS A 104 14.03 26.50 -13.71
CA LYS A 104 12.57 26.50 -13.53
C LYS A 104 12.02 25.08 -13.61
N LEU A 105 12.50 24.29 -14.56
CA LEU A 105 12.10 22.90 -14.73
C LEU A 105 12.46 22.08 -13.48
N LEU A 106 13.68 22.21 -12.98
CA LEU A 106 14.14 21.55 -11.76
C LEU A 106 13.24 21.85 -10.55
N LYS A 107 12.78 23.10 -10.43
CA LYS A 107 11.81 23.44 -9.38
C LYS A 107 10.48 22.71 -9.57
N VAL A 108 9.95 22.67 -10.79
CA VAL A 108 8.68 21.98 -11.09
C VAL A 108 8.79 20.48 -10.84
N LEU A 109 9.88 19.84 -11.29
CA LEU A 109 10.15 18.42 -11.05
C LEU A 109 10.31 18.14 -9.55
N GLY A 110 11.03 18.98 -8.83
CA GLY A 110 11.18 18.86 -7.37
C GLY A 110 9.85 18.97 -6.62
N ASP A 111 9.00 19.92 -7.00
CA ASP A 111 7.65 20.07 -6.42
C ASP A 111 6.76 18.85 -6.74
N ALA A 112 6.84 18.31 -7.96
CA ALA A 112 6.11 17.11 -8.37
C ALA A 112 6.59 15.87 -7.60
N ARG A 113 7.91 15.61 -7.58
CA ARG A 113 8.54 14.53 -6.82
C ARG A 113 8.14 14.55 -5.35
N ALA A 114 8.18 15.70 -4.70
CA ALA A 114 7.77 15.85 -3.30
C ALA A 114 6.28 15.52 -3.08
N SER A 115 5.42 15.88 -4.04
CA SER A 115 4.00 15.52 -4.01
C SER A 115 3.80 14.00 -4.10
N HIS A 116 4.51 13.32 -4.99
CA HIS A 116 4.45 11.86 -5.13
C HIS A 116 5.04 11.14 -3.92
N GLU A 117 6.16 11.60 -3.36
CA GLU A 117 6.70 11.09 -2.09
C GLU A 117 5.67 11.19 -0.95
N GLN A 118 4.96 12.31 -0.85
CA GLN A 118 3.91 12.49 0.15
C GLN A 118 2.74 11.51 -0.07
N GLN A 119 2.35 11.25 -1.32
CA GLN A 119 1.30 10.28 -1.65
C GLN A 119 1.74 8.85 -1.32
N PHE A 120 2.98 8.49 -1.69
CA PHE A 120 3.60 7.23 -1.33
C PHE A 120 3.57 6.98 0.19
N GLU A 121 3.98 7.96 1.00
CA GLU A 121 3.94 7.86 2.47
C GLU A 121 2.53 7.63 3.01
N GLN A 122 1.53 8.31 2.43
CA GLN A 122 0.13 8.13 2.80
C GLN A 122 -0.35 6.72 2.48
N LEU A 123 -0.14 6.24 1.25
CA LEU A 123 -0.50 4.88 0.83
C LEU A 123 0.23 3.83 1.67
N HIS A 124 1.51 4.07 1.98
CA HIS A 124 2.31 3.17 2.80
C HIS A 124 1.74 3.06 4.21
N SER A 125 1.36 4.18 4.81
CA SER A 125 0.72 4.21 6.13
C SER A 125 -0.61 3.44 6.15
N GLN A 126 -1.40 3.55 5.09
CA GLN A 126 -2.66 2.80 4.93
C GLN A 126 -2.39 1.30 4.78
N SER A 127 -1.40 0.91 3.97
CA SER A 127 -0.99 -0.48 3.80
C SER A 127 -0.55 -1.10 5.13
N VAL A 128 0.24 -0.38 5.94
CA VAL A 128 0.65 -0.82 7.28
C VAL A 128 -0.56 -1.00 8.21
N ALA A 129 -1.52 -0.07 8.18
CA ALA A 129 -2.74 -0.18 8.98
C ALA A 129 -3.58 -1.40 8.59
N LEU A 130 -3.79 -1.64 7.30
CA LEU A 130 -4.53 -2.81 6.80
C LEU A 130 -3.79 -4.13 7.07
N LYS A 131 -2.46 -4.16 6.96
CA LYS A 131 -1.65 -5.34 7.35
C LYS A 131 -1.83 -5.69 8.83
N LYS A 132 -1.89 -4.68 9.72
CA LYS A 132 -2.21 -4.86 11.15
C LYS A 132 -3.64 -5.36 11.35
N GLU A 133 -4.62 -4.80 10.66
CA GLU A 133 -6.02 -5.24 10.71
C GLU A 133 -6.14 -6.72 10.28
N ARG A 134 -5.51 -7.08 9.15
CA ARG A 134 -5.48 -8.45 8.63
C ARG A 134 -4.98 -9.43 9.68
N LEU A 135 -3.89 -9.10 10.38
CA LEU A 135 -3.33 -9.93 11.44
C LEU A 135 -4.33 -10.15 12.60
N LEU A 136 -4.99 -9.09 13.05
CA LEU A 136 -6.00 -9.18 14.11
C LEU A 136 -7.20 -10.03 13.70
N LEU A 137 -7.65 -9.89 12.45
CA LEU A 137 -8.75 -10.69 11.91
C LEU A 137 -8.36 -12.17 11.78
N VAL A 138 -7.15 -12.48 11.32
CA VAL A 138 -6.63 -13.86 11.27
C VAL A 138 -6.58 -14.47 12.66
N LYS A 139 -6.12 -13.72 13.66
CA LYS A 139 -6.09 -14.14 15.07
C LYS A 139 -7.51 -14.42 15.59
N THR A 140 -8.44 -13.49 15.38
CA THR A 140 -9.86 -13.64 15.77
C THR A 140 -10.48 -14.88 15.12
N ARG A 141 -10.25 -15.09 13.82
CA ARG A 141 -10.71 -16.27 13.09
C ARG A 141 -10.17 -17.55 13.73
N PHE A 142 -8.88 -17.58 14.05
CA PHE A 142 -8.24 -18.73 14.68
C PHE A 142 -8.83 -19.04 16.06
N GLU A 143 -8.98 -18.03 16.91
CA GLU A 143 -9.55 -18.16 18.26
C GLU A 143 -10.98 -18.72 18.22
N ILE A 144 -11.83 -18.19 17.33
CA ILE A 144 -13.20 -18.69 17.16
C ILE A 144 -13.20 -20.16 16.67
N CYS A 145 -12.33 -20.50 15.72
CA CYS A 145 -12.18 -21.88 15.26
C CYS A 145 -11.73 -22.82 16.39
N CYS A 146 -10.80 -22.40 17.24
CA CYS A 146 -10.39 -23.17 18.42
C CYS A 146 -11.56 -23.39 19.39
N LEU A 147 -12.39 -22.37 19.64
CA LEU A 147 -13.60 -22.49 20.46
C LEU A 147 -14.60 -23.48 19.85
N PHE A 148 -14.83 -23.42 18.54
CA PHE A 148 -15.71 -24.37 17.84
C PHE A 148 -15.20 -25.80 17.88
N HIS A 149 -13.89 -25.99 17.81
CA HIS A 149 -13.28 -27.31 17.99
C HIS A 149 -13.53 -27.84 19.41
N ARG A 150 -13.19 -27.06 20.44
CA ARG A 150 -13.39 -27.43 21.86
C ARG A 150 -14.84 -27.71 22.21
N ASN A 151 -15.77 -26.93 21.65
CA ASN A 151 -17.20 -27.06 21.91
C ASN A 151 -17.89 -28.14 21.04
N GLY A 152 -17.13 -28.87 20.20
CA GLY A 152 -17.66 -29.92 19.33
C GLY A 152 -18.56 -29.41 18.19
N VAL A 153 -18.57 -28.10 17.93
CA VAL A 153 -19.39 -27.48 16.87
C VAL A 153 -19.00 -28.02 15.50
N PHE A 154 -17.69 -28.19 15.23
CA PHE A 154 -17.25 -28.76 13.96
C PHE A 154 -17.69 -30.22 13.76
N ASN A 155 -17.68 -31.04 14.83
CA ASN A 155 -18.17 -32.41 14.75
C ASN A 155 -19.70 -32.44 14.50
N LEU A 156 -20.44 -31.51 15.10
CA LEU A 156 -21.88 -31.35 14.85
C LEU A 156 -22.15 -30.96 13.39
N VAL A 157 -21.41 -29.98 12.86
CA VAL A 157 -21.52 -29.54 11.46
C VAL A 157 -21.16 -30.68 10.50
N ARG A 158 -20.05 -31.40 10.76
CA ARG A 158 -19.62 -32.55 9.96
C ARG A 158 -20.71 -33.63 9.89
N ARG A 159 -21.28 -34.03 11.03
CA ARG A 159 -22.39 -35.01 11.07
C ARG A 159 -23.63 -34.54 10.30
N ARG A 160 -23.95 -33.25 10.35
CA ARG A 160 -25.06 -32.68 9.59
C ARG A 160 -24.79 -32.66 8.09
N LEU A 161 -23.56 -32.32 7.68
CA LEU A 161 -23.16 -32.35 6.27
C LEU A 161 -23.07 -33.77 5.73
N ALA A 162 -22.72 -34.76 6.57
CA ALA A 162 -22.66 -36.16 6.19
C ALA A 162 -24.02 -36.74 5.76
N VAL A 163 -25.13 -36.14 6.19
CA VAL A 163 -26.48 -36.47 5.70
C VAL A 163 -26.61 -36.19 4.19
N PHE A 164 -25.89 -35.20 3.68
CA PHE A 164 -25.89 -34.80 2.27
C PHE A 164 -24.69 -35.37 1.50
N ASN A 165 -23.58 -35.70 2.19
CA ASN A 165 -22.41 -36.33 1.59
C ASN A 165 -21.77 -37.35 2.55
N PRO A 166 -22.05 -38.66 2.40
CA PRO A 166 -21.61 -39.71 3.33
C PRO A 166 -20.09 -39.83 3.49
N LYS A 167 -19.30 -39.33 2.53
CA LYS A 167 -17.82 -39.36 2.58
C LYS A 167 -17.22 -38.44 3.64
N LEU A 168 -18.04 -37.64 4.33
CA LEU A 168 -17.63 -36.69 5.36
C LEU A 168 -17.64 -37.29 6.78
N LEU A 169 -18.04 -38.55 6.96
CA LEU A 169 -17.94 -39.32 8.21
C LEU A 169 -16.58 -40.03 8.30
#